data_AF-A0A3S1Z2J6-F1
#
_entry.id   AF-A0A3S1Z2J6-F1
#
_cell.length_a   1.000
_cell.length_b   1.000
_cell.length_c   1.000
_cell.angle_alpha   90.00
_cell.angle_beta   90.00
_cell.angle_gamma   90.00
#
_symmetry.space_group_name_H-M   'P 1'
#
loop_
_entity.id
_entity.type
_entity.pdbx_description
1 polymer ?
#
loop_
_entity_poly.entity_id
_entity_poly.type
_entity_poly.pdbx_seq_one_letter_code
_entity_poly.pdbx_strand_id
1 'polypeptide(L)'
;MNVKDLKVGCQTFTWEMLGDRFTGGPDDLLRAISDGGYAGIEITDTMIGHYGNKPEEFAAALKAWGLTLVSFAFGSDSGFTSKEEIGDDLETAKRWIGFAAAFP
;
A
#
# COMPACT_ATOMS: atom_id res chain seq x y z
N MET A 1 -21.87 9.26 14.12
CA MET A 1 -20.40 9.45 14.07
C MET A 1 -20.15 10.95 14.05
N ASN A 2 -19.47 11.50 15.04
CA ASN A 2 -19.03 12.90 14.97
C ASN A 2 -17.81 12.95 14.03
N VAL A 3 -17.53 14.09 13.39
CA VAL A 3 -16.34 14.24 12.54
C VAL A 3 -15.05 13.92 13.32
N LYS A 4 -15.08 14.13 14.64
CA LYS A 4 -13.98 13.79 15.56
C LYS A 4 -13.70 12.29 15.70
N ASP A 5 -14.67 11.44 15.34
CA ASP A 5 -14.53 9.98 15.42
C ASP A 5 -14.04 9.37 14.10
N LEU A 6 -13.96 10.17 13.03
CA LEU A 6 -13.52 9.73 11.71
C LEU A 6 -12.01 9.47 11.73
N LYS A 7 -11.61 8.23 11.47
CA LYS A 7 -10.21 7.84 11.25
C LYS A 7 -9.85 8.04 9.79
N VAL A 8 -8.84 8.87 9.52
CA VAL A 8 -8.42 9.23 8.16
C VAL A 8 -7.17 8.43 7.78
N GLY A 9 -7.19 7.81 6.60
CA GLY A 9 -6.02 7.18 5.98
C GLY A 9 -5.34 8.11 4.99
N CYS A 10 -4.04 7.89 4.73
CA CYS A 10 -3.26 8.65 3.76
C CYS A 10 -2.91 7.78 2.52
N GLN A 11 -3.19 8.30 1.32
CA GLN A 11 -2.86 7.66 0.05
C GLN A 11 -1.41 7.91 -0.35
N THR A 12 -0.65 6.89 -0.77
CA THR A 12 0.77 7.07 -1.10
C THR A 12 1.04 7.60 -2.51
N PHE A 13 0.01 7.74 -3.35
CA PHE A 13 0.16 8.16 -4.75
C PHE A 13 0.87 9.52 -4.92
N THR A 14 0.75 10.43 -3.93
CA THR A 14 1.47 11.71 -3.95
C THR A 14 2.99 11.56 -3.94
N TRP A 15 3.53 10.53 -3.29
CA TRP A 15 4.95 10.20 -3.34
C TRP A 15 5.32 9.49 -4.63
N GLU A 16 4.47 8.59 -5.12
CA GLU A 16 4.66 7.89 -6.39
C GLU A 16 4.77 8.87 -7.58
N MET A 17 3.95 9.93 -7.59
CA MET A 17 4.01 11.00 -8.60
C MET A 17 5.34 11.78 -8.64
N LEU A 18 6.19 11.66 -7.62
CA LEU A 18 7.53 12.26 -7.66
C LEU A 18 8.48 11.47 -8.57
N GLY A 19 8.14 10.21 -8.91
CA GLY A 19 8.98 9.30 -9.69
C GLY A 19 10.37 9.18 -9.07
N ASP A 20 11.40 9.28 -9.91
CA ASP A 20 12.81 9.18 -9.49
C ASP A 20 13.25 10.23 -8.45
N ARG A 21 12.45 11.28 -8.22
CA ARG A 21 12.74 12.27 -7.18
C ARG A 21 12.38 11.81 -5.78
N PHE A 22 11.53 10.79 -5.64
CA PHE A 22 11.35 10.12 -4.36
C PHE A 22 12.48 9.12 -4.15
N THR A 23 13.35 9.41 -3.18
CA THR A 23 14.51 8.57 -2.86
C THR A 23 14.35 7.80 -1.54
N GLY A 24 13.18 7.92 -0.89
CA GLY A 24 12.85 7.20 0.33
C GLY A 24 12.29 5.80 0.05
N GLY A 25 12.01 5.07 1.12
CA GLY A 25 11.38 3.75 1.08
C GLY A 25 10.04 3.69 1.80
N PRO A 26 9.42 2.50 1.88
CA PRO A 26 8.16 2.31 2.58
C PRO A 26 8.24 2.73 4.06
N ASP A 27 9.38 2.56 4.73
CA ASP A 27 9.56 3.01 6.13
C ASP A 27 9.52 4.55 6.26
N ASP A 28 10.02 5.29 5.27
CA ASP A 28 9.92 6.75 5.25
C ASP A 28 8.48 7.21 5.07
N LEU A 29 7.69 6.47 4.27
CA LEU A 29 6.24 6.71 4.13
C LEU A 29 5.52 6.49 5.46
N LEU A 30 5.76 5.36 6.12
CA LEU A 30 5.14 5.04 7.42
C LEU A 30 5.42 6.13 8.46
N ARG A 31 6.69 6.56 8.56
CA ARG A 31 7.07 7.66 9.45
C ARG A 31 6.34 8.95 9.09
N ALA A 32 6.40 9.38 7.82
CA ALA A 32 5.80 10.65 7.39
C ALA A 32 4.27 10.68 7.59
N ILE A 33 3.59 9.56 7.34
CA ILE A 33 2.14 9.43 7.50
C ILE A 33 1.75 9.42 8.99
N SER A 34 2.50 8.68 9.82
CA SER A 34 2.31 8.69 11.29
C SER A 34 2.54 10.09 11.86
N ASP A 35 3.64 10.75 11.50
CA ASP A 35 3.97 12.12 11.93
C ASP A 35 2.90 13.14 11.48
N GLY A 36 2.24 12.86 10.34
CA GLY A 36 1.09 13.63 9.86
C GLY A 36 -0.22 13.42 10.66
N GLY A 37 -0.24 12.50 11.62
CA GLY A 37 -1.41 12.23 12.48
C GLY A 37 -2.50 11.36 11.84
N TYR A 38 -2.19 10.67 10.73
CA TYR A 38 -3.14 9.76 10.10
C TYR A 38 -3.30 8.47 10.92
N ALA A 39 -4.49 7.87 10.84
CA ALA A 39 -4.79 6.61 11.52
C ALA A 39 -4.48 5.37 10.66
N GLY A 40 -4.18 5.58 9.38
CA GLY A 40 -3.90 4.49 8.46
C GLY A 40 -3.29 4.95 7.15
N ILE A 41 -3.00 3.96 6.31
CA ILE A 41 -2.29 4.11 5.05
C ILE A 41 -3.00 3.32 3.96
N GLU A 42 -3.07 3.91 2.78
CA GLU A 42 -3.19 3.19 1.53
C GLU A 42 -1.80 3.12 0.91
N ILE A 43 -1.41 1.94 0.42
CA ILE A 43 -0.12 1.75 -0.24
C ILE A 43 -0.27 0.87 -1.49
N THR A 44 0.57 1.13 -2.49
CA THR A 44 0.54 0.45 -3.77
C THR A 44 1.60 -0.64 -3.88
N ASP A 45 1.47 -1.53 -4.87
CA ASP A 45 2.49 -2.50 -5.28
C ASP A 45 3.82 -1.84 -5.71
N THR A 46 3.78 -0.61 -6.20
CA THR A 46 4.97 0.18 -6.55
C THR A 46 5.64 0.83 -5.34
N MET A 47 4.87 1.16 -4.29
CA MET A 47 5.37 1.86 -3.10
C MET A 47 5.69 0.94 -1.92
N ILE A 48 5.22 -0.32 -1.93
CA ILE A 48 5.40 -1.29 -0.84
C ILE A 48 6.87 -1.73 -0.64
N GLY A 49 7.72 -1.51 -1.65
CA GLY A 49 9.16 -1.71 -1.56
C GLY A 49 9.57 -3.10 -1.07
N HIS A 50 10.52 -3.15 -0.12
CA HIS A 50 11.06 -4.41 0.40
C HIS A 50 10.05 -5.29 1.12
N TYR A 51 8.88 -4.76 1.47
CA TYR A 51 7.81 -5.53 2.12
C TYR A 51 6.97 -6.36 1.15
N GLY A 52 7.10 -6.21 -0.17
CA GLY A 52 6.16 -6.79 -1.15
C GLY A 52 5.96 -8.32 -1.08
N ASN A 53 6.88 -9.07 -0.44
CA ASN A 53 6.75 -10.52 -0.20
C ASN A 53 6.73 -10.90 1.29
N LYS A 54 6.54 -9.91 2.18
CA LYS A 54 6.69 -10.01 3.63
C LYS A 54 5.53 -9.33 4.34
N PRO A 55 4.27 -9.75 4.09
CA PRO A 55 3.10 -9.07 4.64
C PRO A 55 3.09 -9.04 6.17
N GLU A 56 3.60 -10.08 6.85
CA GLU A 56 3.71 -10.12 8.31
C GLU A 56 4.69 -9.07 8.86
N GLU A 57 5.83 -8.87 8.18
CA GLU A 57 6.80 -7.83 8.54
C GLU A 57 6.18 -6.44 8.33
N PHE A 58 5.40 -6.25 7.26
CA PHE A 58 4.70 -4.99 7.02
C PHE A 58 3.62 -4.72 8.06
N ALA A 59 2.85 -5.74 8.45
CA ALA A 59 1.87 -5.64 9.55
C ALA A 59 2.54 -5.23 10.87
N ALA A 60 3.73 -5.77 11.16
CA ALA A 60 4.51 -5.37 12.32
C ALA A 60 4.99 -3.91 12.22
N ALA A 61 5.46 -3.47 11.04
CA ALA A 61 5.88 -2.10 10.80
C ALA A 61 4.71 -1.11 10.96
N LEU A 62 3.54 -1.41 10.38
CA LEU A 62 2.32 -0.62 10.56
C LEU A 62 1.96 -0.46 12.03
N LYS A 63 1.97 -1.56 12.79
CA LYS A 63 1.69 -1.55 14.22
C LYS A 63 2.70 -0.70 15.00
N ALA A 64 3.98 -0.76 14.65
CA ALA A 64 5.03 0.04 15.29
C ALA A 64 4.82 1.55 15.08
N TRP A 65 4.23 1.94 13.94
CA TRP A 65 3.86 3.33 13.63
C TRP A 65 2.41 3.69 13.98
N GLY A 66 1.67 2.80 14.64
CA GLY A 66 0.26 3.05 15.01
C GLY A 66 -0.69 3.20 13.81
N LEU A 67 -0.31 2.68 12.65
CA LEU A 67 -1.07 2.76 11.40
C LEU A 67 -1.84 1.46 11.13
N THR A 68 -2.99 1.60 10.45
CA THR A 68 -3.75 0.49 9.87
C THR A 68 -3.59 0.48 8.37
N LEU A 69 -3.42 -0.69 7.74
CA LEU A 69 -3.56 -0.81 6.29
C LEU A 69 -5.05 -0.65 5.94
N VAL A 70 -5.41 0.48 5.33
CA VAL A 70 -6.81 0.80 4.98
C VAL A 70 -7.16 0.24 3.61
N SER A 71 -6.21 0.27 2.69
CA SER A 71 -6.36 -0.34 1.36
C SER A 71 -4.98 -0.64 0.76
N PHE A 72 -4.94 -1.66 -0.09
CA PHE A 72 -3.79 -1.98 -0.91
C PHE A 72 -4.21 -1.92 -2.38
N ALA A 73 -3.58 -1.03 -3.14
CA ALA A 73 -3.84 -0.90 -4.57
C ALA A 73 -2.74 -1.58 -5.38
N PHE A 74 -3.08 -2.16 -6.52
CA PHE A 74 -2.09 -2.73 -7.42
C PHE A 74 -2.52 -2.57 -8.86
N GLY A 75 -1.54 -2.55 -9.76
CA GLY A 75 -1.75 -2.59 -11.20
C GLY A 75 -1.33 -3.92 -11.81
N SER A 76 -1.64 -4.08 -13.09
CA SER A 76 -0.91 -5.01 -13.96
C SER A 76 -0.29 -4.23 -15.12
N ASP A 77 0.72 -4.81 -15.76
CA ASP A 77 1.37 -4.19 -16.92
C ASP A 77 0.39 -3.94 -18.07
N SER A 78 -0.68 -4.74 -18.18
CA SER A 78 -1.74 -4.59 -19.18
C SER A 78 -2.83 -3.58 -18.76
N GLY A 79 -2.80 -3.11 -17.51
CA GLY A 79 -3.86 -2.32 -16.90
C GLY A 79 -5.21 -3.05 -16.77
N PHE A 80 -5.21 -4.38 -16.84
CA PHE A 80 -6.42 -5.22 -16.93
C PHE A 80 -7.28 -4.95 -18.17
N THR A 81 -6.66 -4.52 -19.27
CA THR A 81 -7.39 -4.13 -20.50
C THR A 81 -7.08 -4.99 -21.72
N SER A 82 -6.13 -5.92 -21.61
CA SER A 82 -5.70 -6.78 -22.72
C SER A 82 -6.23 -8.21 -22.57
N LYS A 83 -6.86 -8.75 -23.62
CA LYS A 83 -7.39 -10.11 -23.61
C LYS A 83 -6.27 -11.14 -23.60
N GLU A 84 -5.17 -10.83 -24.28
CA GLU A 84 -4.01 -11.67 -24.42
C GLU A 84 -3.26 -11.84 -23.09
N GLU A 85 -3.39 -10.88 -22.16
CA GLU A 85 -2.67 -10.81 -20.88
C GLU A 85 -3.50 -11.31 -19.68
N ILE A 86 -4.71 -11.84 -19.90
CA ILE A 86 -5.60 -12.29 -18.80
C ILE A 86 -4.91 -13.29 -17.86
N GLY A 87 -4.06 -14.15 -18.40
CA GLY A 87 -3.30 -15.12 -17.60
C GLY A 87 -2.39 -14.43 -16.58
N ASP A 88 -1.58 -13.49 -17.05
CA ASP A 88 -0.59 -12.78 -16.24
C ASP A 88 -1.26 -11.79 -15.27
N ASP A 89 -2.37 -11.17 -15.69
CA ASP A 89 -3.22 -10.35 -14.83
C ASP A 89 -3.80 -11.16 -13.66
N LEU A 90 -4.25 -12.40 -13.91
CA LEU A 90 -4.80 -13.27 -12.87
C LEU A 90 -3.72 -13.72 -11.87
N GLU A 91 -2.52 -14.03 -12.34
CA GLU A 91 -1.41 -14.38 -11.44
C GLU A 91 -0.96 -13.19 -10.59
N THR A 92 -0.93 -11.99 -11.18
CA THR A 92 -0.67 -10.73 -10.46
C THR A 92 -1.73 -10.49 -9.38
N ALA A 93 -3.01 -10.63 -9.73
CA ALA A 93 -4.12 -10.47 -8.78
C ALA A 93 -4.06 -11.50 -7.65
N LYS A 94 -3.82 -12.80 -7.94
CA LYS A 94 -3.69 -13.84 -6.91
C LYS A 94 -2.57 -13.51 -5.92
N ARG A 95 -1.42 -13.07 -6.40
CA ARG A 95 -0.29 -12.68 -5.56
C ARG A 95 -0.69 -11.56 -4.59
N TRP A 96 -1.24 -10.48 -5.11
CA TRP A 96 -1.57 -9.30 -4.29
C TRP A 96 -2.77 -9.51 -3.38
N ILE A 97 -3.75 -10.32 -3.78
CA ILE A 97 -4.81 -10.81 -2.87
C ILE A 97 -4.19 -11.61 -1.73
N GLY A 98 -3.21 -12.48 -2.02
CA GLY A 98 -2.48 -13.23 -0.99
C GLY A 98 -1.73 -12.33 0.00
N PHE A 99 -1.12 -11.25 -0.49
CA PHE A 99 -0.52 -10.23 0.36
C PHE A 99 -1.57 -9.55 1.25
N ALA A 100 -2.66 -9.05 0.66
CA ALA A 100 -3.71 -8.33 1.38
C ALA A 100 -4.45 -9.20 2.41
N ALA A 101 -4.54 -10.52 2.18
CA ALA A 101 -5.19 -11.47 3.08
C ALA A 101 -4.51 -11.62 4.45
N ALA A 102 -3.27 -11.15 4.61
CA ALA A 102 -2.57 -11.14 5.89
C ALA A 102 -3.02 -10.01 6.84
N PHE A 103 -3.85 -9.08 6.36
CA PHE A 103 -4.35 -7.94 7.11
C PHE A 103 -5.84 -8.13 7.43
N PRO A 104 -6.31 -7.64 8.60
CA PRO A 104 -7.69 -7.84 9.08
C PRO A 104 -8.75 -7.08 8.29
#